data_AF-A0A1M5UJ58-F1
#
_entry.id   AF-A0A1M5UJ58-F1
#
_cell.length_a   1.000
_cell.length_b   1.000
_cell.length_c   1.000
_cell.angle_alpha   90.00
_cell.angle_beta   90.00
_cell.angle_gamma   90.00
#
_symmetry.space_group_name_H-M   'P 1'
#
loop_
_entity.id
_entity.type
_entity.pdbx_description
1 polymer ?
#
loop_
_entity_poly.entity_id
_entity_poly.type
_entity_poly.pdbx_seq_one_letter_code
_entity_poly.pdbx_strand_id
1 'polypeptide(L)' 'MAHTQISPETSTWLLQAKDFLFEARRLKPGPARDELRQVAKVLREIAEFEAQSKSAPDFDRPEGA' A
#
# COMPACT_ATOMS: atom_id res chain seq x y z
N MET A 1 -19.14 -6.79 8.33
CA MET A 1 -18.17 -7.16 7.29
C MET A 1 -16.80 -7.00 7.91
N ALA A 2 -16.05 -8.09 8.06
CA ALA A 2 -14.76 -8.08 8.72
C ALA A 2 -13.76 -7.33 7.82
N HIS A 3 -13.49 -6.08 8.17
CA HIS A 3 -12.33 -5.36 7.69
C HIS A 3 -11.14 -6.14 8.23
N THR A 4 -10.53 -6.99 7.41
CA THR A 4 -9.23 -7.59 7.69
C THR A 4 -8.28 -6.42 7.84
N GLN A 5 -8.10 -6.02 9.10
CA GLN A 5 -7.40 -4.85 9.53
C GLN A 5 -5.92 -5.16 9.41
N ILE A 6 -5.44 -5.19 8.17
CA ILE A 6 -4.02 -5.01 7.88
C ILE A 6 -3.76 -3.64 8.49
N SER A 7 -3.16 -3.63 9.69
CA SER A 7 -2.92 -2.37 10.36
C SER A 7 -2.15 -1.51 9.37
N PRO A 8 -2.67 -0.34 8.96
CA PRO A 8 -2.02 0.54 7.99
C PRO A 8 -0.65 1.04 8.48
N GLU A 9 -0.25 0.64 9.68
CA GLU A 9 1.02 0.87 10.34
C GLU A 9 2.07 -0.24 10.06
N THR A 10 1.68 -1.39 9.51
CA THR A 10 2.56 -2.56 9.33
C THR A 10 3.03 -2.86 7.90
N SER A 11 2.40 -2.26 6.87
CA SER A 11 2.87 -2.45 5.48
C SER A 11 4.05 -1.52 5.19
N THR A 12 5.24 -2.10 4.96
CA THR A 12 6.48 -1.39 4.61
C THR A 12 6.26 -0.37 3.48
N TRP A 13 5.46 -0.73 2.48
CA TRP A 13 5.11 0.16 1.37
C TRP A 13 4.33 1.40 1.77
N LEU A 14 3.39 1.28 2.74
CA LEU A 14 2.64 2.43 3.25
C LEU A 14 3.52 3.38 4.06
N LEU A 15 4.52 2.84 4.77
CA LEU A 15 5.50 3.65 5.48
C LEU A 15 6.35 4.45 4.50
N GLN A 16 6.92 3.78 3.49
CA GLN A 16 7.70 4.46 2.45
C GLN A 16 6.87 5.50 1.70
N ALA A 17 5.61 5.20 1.36
CA ALA A 17 4.71 6.16 0.71
C ALA A 17 4.51 7.44 1.55
N LYS A 18 4.47 7.33 2.88
CA LYS A 18 4.37 8.50 3.78
C LYS A 18 5.64 9.35 3.71
N ASP A 19 6.81 8.73 3.69
CA ASP A 19 8.09 9.43 3.62
C ASP A 19 8.23 10.20 2.30
N PHE A 20 7.86 9.58 1.17
CA PHE A 20 7.82 10.27 -0.13
C PHE A 20 6.86 11.45 -0.15
N LEU A 21 5.67 11.31 0.46
CA LEU A 21 4.73 12.43 0.58
C LEU A 21 5.24 13.54 1.50
N PHE A 22 6.01 13.19 2.54
CA PHE A 22 6.64 14.15 3.41
C PHE A 22 7.70 14.96 2.65
N GLU A 23 8.59 14.30 1.91
CA GLU A 23 9.59 14.98 1.08
C GLU A 23 8.93 15.82 -0.04
N ALA A 24 7.87 15.33 -0.67
CA ALA A 24 7.11 16.08 -1.67
C ALA A 24 6.45 17.36 -1.12
N ARG A 25 6.15 17.42 0.18
CA ARG A 25 5.62 18.64 0.82
C ARG A 25 6.69 19.70 1.04
N ARG A 26 7.97 19.29 1.12
CA ARG A 26 9.11 20.20 1.31
C ARG A 26 9.56 20.84 0.00
N LEU A 27 9.24 20.22 -1.13
CA LEU A 27 9.53 20.75 -2.46
C LEU A 27 8.49 21.78 -2.91
N LYS A 28 8.97 22.78 -3.66
CA LYS A 28 8.09 23.68 -4.41
C LYS A 28 7.30 22.89 -5.46
N PRO A 29 6.09 23.35 -5.85
CA PRO A 29 5.38 22.78 -6.99
C PRO A 29 6.27 22.72 -8.23
N GLY A 30 6.35 21.54 -8.84
CA GLY A 30 7.21 21.29 -9.99
C GLY A 30 7.42 19.79 -10.23
N PRO A 31 8.13 19.41 -11.30
CA PRO A 31 8.25 18.02 -11.75
C PRO A 31 8.76 17.08 -10.66
N ALA A 32 9.79 17.49 -9.91
CA ALA A 32 10.33 16.69 -8.81
C ALA A 32 9.31 16.39 -7.70
N ARG A 33 8.37 17.31 -7.42
CA ARG A 33 7.28 17.09 -6.46
C ARG A 33 6.27 16.08 -7.00
N ASP A 34 5.97 16.16 -8.29
CA ASP A 34 5.00 15.29 -8.94
C ASP A 34 5.55 13.87 -9.07
N GLU A 35 6.84 13.71 -9.34
CA GLU A 35 7.55 12.42 -9.31
C GLU A 35 7.44 11.77 -7.93
N LEU A 36 7.75 12.48 -6.84
CA LEU A 36 7.63 11.93 -5.48
C LEU A 36 6.17 11.56 -5.14
N ARG A 37 5.20 12.35 -5.61
CA ARG A 37 3.77 12.03 -5.45
C ARG A 37 3.38 10.78 -6.24
N GLN A 38 3.90 10.62 -7.44
CA GLN A 38 3.66 9.45 -8.29
C GLN A 38 4.25 8.19 -7.67
N VAL A 39 5.48 8.26 -7.15
CA VAL A 39 6.10 7.15 -6.41
C VAL A 39 5.24 6.76 -5.21
N ALA A 40 4.82 7.72 -4.38
CA ALA A 40 3.96 7.44 -3.24
C ALA A 40 2.62 6.81 -3.63
N LYS A 41 2.07 7.14 -4.80
CA LYS A 41 0.85 6.54 -5.33
C LYS A 41 1.06 5.07 -5.70
N VAL A 42 2.13 4.76 -6.44
CA VAL A 42 2.48 3.38 -6.80
C VAL A 42 2.70 2.52 -5.55
N LEU A 43 3.36 3.06 -4.53
CA LEU A 43 3.57 2.34 -3.27
C LEU A 43 2.27 2.02 -2.53
N ARG A 44 1.27 2.91 -2.59
CA ARG A 44 -0.07 2.62 -2.05
C ARG A 44 -0.79 1.54 -2.85
N GLU A 45 -0.71 1.60 -4.17
CA GLU A 45 -1.30 0.57 -5.05
C GLU A 45 -0.68 -0.81 -4.76
N ILE A 46 0.65 -0.90 -4.60
CA ILE A 46 1.32 -2.15 -4.19
C ILE A 46 0.80 -2.63 -2.84
N ALA A 47 0.70 -1.75 -1.83
CA ALA A 47 0.16 -2.12 -0.53
C ALA A 47 -1.29 -2.62 -0.61
N GLU A 48 -2.11 -2.02 -1.47
CA GLU A 48 -3.49 -2.44 -1.74
C GLU A 48 -3.54 -3.81 -2.43
N PHE A 49 -2.64 -4.09 -3.37
CA PHE A 49 -2.53 -5.41 -4.00
C PHE A 49 -2.07 -6.49 -3.03
N GLU A 50 -1.09 -6.19 -2.17
CA GLU A 50 -0.67 -7.12 -1.11
C GLU A 50 -1.80 -7.39 -0.13
N ALA A 51 -2.55 -6.34 0.23
CA ALA A 51 -3.70 -6.46 1.10
C ALA A 51 -4.79 -7.35 0.50
N GLN A 52 -5.11 -7.12 -0.77
CA GLN A 52 -6.08 -7.92 -1.51
C GLN A 52 -5.61 -9.37 -1.68
N SER A 53 -4.35 -9.60 -2.02
CA SER A 53 -3.76 -10.94 -2.16
C SER A 53 -3.78 -11.72 -0.84
N LYS A 54 -3.50 -11.05 0.28
CA LYS A 54 -3.56 -11.64 1.62
C LYS A 54 -4.99 -11.88 2.12
N SER A 55 -5.96 -11.20 1.50
CA SER A 55 -7.39 -11.34 1.78
C SER A 55 -8.11 -12.32 0.86
N ALA A 56 -7.44 -12.84 -0.19
CA ALA A 56 -7.95 -13.95 -0.96
C ALA A 56 -8.09 -15.15 0.00
N PRO A 57 -9.32 -15.68 0.21
CA PRO A 57 -9.46 -16.86 1.03
C PRO A 57 -8.77 -18.00 0.31
N ASP A 58 -7.93 -18.77 1.02
CA ASP A 58 -7.48 -20.10 0.62
C ASP A 58 -8.71 -20.98 0.36
N PHE A 59 -9.34 -20.86 -0.80
CA PHE A 59 -10.34 -21.78 -1.33
C PHE A 59 -9.62 -22.87 -2.12
N ASP A 60 -8.71 -23.58 -1.45
CA ASP A 60 -8.26 -24.88 -1.96
C ASP A 60 -7.79 -25.77 -0.81
N ARG A 61 -8.76 -26.28 -0.05
CA ARG A 61 -8.54 -27.50 0.72
C ARG A 61 -9.69 -28.45 0.43
N PRO A 62 -9.50 -29.53 -0.35
CA PRO A 62 -10.52 -30.55 -0.49
C PRO A 62 -10.64 -31.27 0.85
N GLU A 63 -11.75 -31.02 1.54
CA GLU A 63 -12.12 -31.72 2.75
C GLU A 63 -12.59 -33.12 2.35
N GLY A 64 -11.68 -34.09 2.43
CA GLY A 64 -12.03 -35.50 2.47
C GLY A 64 -12.17 -35.93 3.92
N ALA A 65 -13.38 -36.31 4.33
CA ALA A 65 -13.68 -37.25 5.40
C ALA A 65 -15.14 -37.72 5.31
#